data_AF-A0A353P0A3-F1
#
_entry.id   AF-A0A353P0A3-F1
#
_cell.length_a   1.000
_cell.length_b   1.000
_cell.length_c   1.000
_cell.angle_alpha   90.00
_cell.angle_beta   90.00
_cell.angle_gamma   90.00
#
_symmetry.space_group_name_H-M   'P 1'
#
loop_
_entity.id
_entity.type
_entity.pdbx_description
1 polymer ?
#
loop_
_entity_poly.entity_id
_entity_poly.type
_entity_poly.pdbx_seq_one_letter_code
_entity_poly.pdbx_strand_id
1 'polypeptide(L)' 'MSRKYLRIQPPPKEKDSLPNFRVVYVIDANASSAKKAAKLTHQIMTDPDSMLPVLQVMNCKGKVVTIDLSKKK' A
#
# COMPACT_ATOMS: atom_id res chain seq x y z
N MET A 1 -2.03 26.73 9.75
CA MET A 1 -1.80 25.99 8.49
C MET A 1 -2.59 24.68 8.52
N SER A 2 -3.68 24.62 7.76
CA SER A 2 -4.67 23.54 7.82
C SER A 2 -4.08 22.21 7.34
N ARG A 3 -4.05 21.16 8.20
CA ARG A 3 -3.76 19.74 7.86
C ARG A 3 -4.81 19.11 6.93
N LYS A 4 -5.44 19.91 6.06
CA LYS A 4 -6.34 19.40 5.04
C LYS A 4 -5.45 18.78 3.97
N TYR A 5 -5.61 17.47 3.79
CA TYR A 5 -5.18 16.66 2.64
C TYR A 5 -3.83 15.91 2.70
N LEU A 6 -3.45 15.32 3.83
CA LEU A 6 -2.63 14.09 3.79
C LEU A 6 -3.50 12.90 3.35
N ARG A 7 -4.12 12.99 2.17
CA ARG A 7 -4.90 11.91 1.56
C ARG A 7 -4.09 11.32 0.42
N ILE A 8 -4.01 9.99 0.39
CA ILE A 8 -3.50 9.27 -0.76
C ILE A 8 -4.48 9.52 -1.91
N GLN A 9 -4.07 10.30 -2.90
CA GLN A 9 -4.85 10.58 -4.10
C GLN A 9 -5.05 9.29 -4.92
N PRO A 10 -6.13 9.16 -5.70
CA PRO A 10 -6.27 8.10 -6.69
C PRO A 10 -5.10 8.11 -7.69
N PRO A 11 -4.75 6.95 -8.27
CA PRO A 11 -3.79 6.93 -9.37
C PRO A 11 -4.35 7.67 -10.60
N PRO A 12 -3.50 8.23 -11.45
CA PRO A 12 -3.94 8.84 -12.71
C PRO A 12 -4.63 7.79 -13.60
N LYS A 13 -5.54 8.26 -14.45
CA LYS A 13 -6.09 7.43 -15.54
C LYS A 13 -5.03 7.31 -16.63
N GLU A 14 -4.58 6.09 -16.91
CA GLU A 14 -3.79 5.79 -18.11
C GLU A 14 -4.64 5.99 -19.36
N LYS A 15 -3.97 6.29 -20.49
CA LYS A 15 -4.59 6.27 -21.82
C LYS A 15 -4.58 4.89 -22.46
N ASP A 16 -3.80 3.97 -21.90
CA ASP A 16 -3.65 2.60 -22.39
C ASP A 16 -4.77 1.66 -21.92
N SER A 17 -4.81 0.46 -22.48
CA SER A 17 -5.91 -0.51 -22.33
C SER A 17 -6.08 -1.09 -20.93
N LEU A 18 -5.08 -0.98 -20.06
CA LEU A 18 -5.11 -1.51 -18.70
C LEU A 18 -5.31 -0.39 -17.65
N PRO A 19 -6.22 -0.59 -16.67
CA PRO A 19 -6.47 0.41 -15.64
C PRO A 19 -5.35 0.46 -14.59
N ASN A 20 -4.96 1.67 -14.18
CA ASN A 20 -4.05 1.87 -13.05
C ASN A 20 -4.74 1.69 -11.69
N PHE A 21 -4.01 1.04 -10.79
CA PHE A 21 -4.38 0.89 -9.39
C PHE A 21 -3.26 1.39 -8.48
N ARG A 22 -3.63 1.99 -7.35
CA ARG A 22 -2.72 2.30 -6.26
C ARG A 22 -2.94 1.31 -5.14
N VAL A 23 -1.89 0.58 -4.80
CA VAL A 23 -1.90 -0.37 -3.68
C VAL A 23 -1.27 0.31 -2.48
N VAL A 24 -2.00 0.34 -1.38
CA VAL A 24 -1.55 0.87 -0.09
C VAL A 24 -1.41 -0.31 0.85
N TYR A 25 -0.20 -0.50 1.37
CA TYR A 25 0.09 -1.46 2.41
C TYR A 25 0.57 -0.72 3.65
N VAL A 26 0.00 -1.05 4.81
CA VAL A 26 0.29 -0.37 6.09
C VAL A 26 0.96 -1.39 7.00
N ILE A 27 2.19 -1.07 7.43
CA ILE A 27 2.97 -1.86 8.40
C ILE A 27 3.45 -0.93 9.50
N ASP A 28 3.15 -1.28 10.74
CA ASP A 28 3.77 -0.65 11.90
C ASP A 28 5.17 -1.23 12.10
N ALA A 29 6.19 -0.43 11.81
CA ALA A 29 7.59 -0.82 11.94
C ALA A 29 8.20 -0.19 13.19
N ASN A 30 8.66 -1.02 14.13
CA ASN A 30 9.40 -0.54 15.29
C ASN A 30 10.84 -0.17 14.87
N ALA A 31 11.08 1.12 14.62
CA ALA A 31 12.38 1.60 14.16
C ALA A 31 12.71 2.99 14.69
N SER A 32 13.99 3.25 14.91
CA SER A 32 14.47 4.52 15.46
C SER A 32 14.48 5.69 14.44
N SER A 33 14.11 5.46 13.18
CA SER A 33 13.99 6.50 12.15
C SER A 33 13.19 6.02 10.93
N ALA A 34 12.67 6.96 10.14
CA ALA A 34 11.94 6.66 8.90
C ALA A 34 12.76 5.83 7.90
N LYS A 35 14.07 6.11 7.76
CA LYS A 35 14.97 5.34 6.89
C LYS A 35 15.13 3.90 7.38
N LYS A 36 15.24 3.68 8.69
CA LYS A 36 15.32 2.33 9.26
C LYS A 36 13.98 1.60 9.15
N ALA A 37 12.85 2.29 9.37
CA ALA A 37 11.52 1.74 9.13
C ALA A 37 11.39 1.25 7.68
N ALA A 38 11.75 2.08 6.69
CA ALA A 38 11.69 1.69 5.28
C ALA A 38 12.56 0.46 4.96
N LYS A 39 13.78 0.38 5.52
CA LYS A 39 14.64 -0.81 5.35
C LYS A 39 14.03 -2.06 5.98
N LEU A 40 13.53 -1.96 7.21
CA LEU A 40 12.89 -3.07 7.92
C LEU A 40 11.65 -3.56 7.17
N THR A 41 10.78 -2.63 6.75
CA THR A 41 9.60 -2.92 5.94
C THR A 41 9.99 -3.62 4.63
N HIS A 42 11.03 -3.15 3.94
CA HIS A 42 11.51 -3.80 2.71
C HIS A 42 11.93 -5.25 2.98
N GLN A 43 12.68 -5.51 4.05
CA GLN A 43 13.09 -6.86 4.44
C GLN A 43 11.87 -7.76 4.70
N ILE A 44 10.89 -7.29 5.49
CA ILE A 44 9.63 -8.01 5.75
C ILE A 44 8.91 -8.33 4.44
N MET A 45 8.86 -7.38 3.50
CA MET A 45 8.17 -7.58 2.22
C MET A 45 8.88 -8.54 1.26
N THR A 46 10.19 -8.74 1.40
CA THR A 46 10.98 -9.64 0.55
C THR A 46 11.22 -11.01 1.18
N ASP A 47 10.91 -11.16 2.47
CA ASP A 47 11.07 -12.42 3.20
C ASP A 47 9.98 -13.42 2.77
N PRO A 48 10.35 -14.58 2.18
CA PRO A 48 9.39 -15.57 1.71
C PRO A 48 8.57 -16.22 2.85
N ASP A 49 9.08 -16.18 4.08
CA ASP A 49 8.40 -16.72 5.26
C ASP A 49 7.55 -15.66 5.98
N SER A 50 7.55 -14.41 5.50
CA SER A 50 6.72 -13.36 6.06
C SER A 50 5.23 -13.58 5.75
N MET A 51 4.38 -13.17 6.70
CA MET A 51 2.93 -13.25 6.54
C MET A 51 2.45 -12.45 5.33
N LEU A 52 1.51 -13.04 4.60
CA LEU A 52 0.89 -12.38 3.46
C LEU A 52 0.10 -11.15 3.91
N PRO A 53 0.20 -10.03 3.18
CA PRO A 53 -0.32 -8.75 3.62
C PRO A 53 -1.83 -8.59 3.43
N VAL A 54 -2.45 -7.71 4.22
CA VAL A 54 -3.74 -7.11 3.89
C VAL A 54 -3.51 -5.81 3.13
N LEU A 55 -4.02 -5.72 1.90
CA LEU A 55 -3.81 -4.62 0.98
C LEU A 55 -5.09 -3.81 0.79
N GLN A 56 -4.98 -2.48 0.84
CA GLN A 56 -6.01 -1.59 0.31
C GLN A 56 -5.66 -1.22 -1.13
N VAL A 57 -6.56 -1.51 -2.06
CA VAL A 57 -6.38 -1.23 -3.49
C VAL A 57 -7.38 -0.17 -3.93
N MET A 58 -6.85 0.95 -4.42
CA MET A 58 -7.62 2.10 -4.90
C MET A 58 -7.53 2.18 -6.42
N ASN A 59 -8.69 2.26 -7.09
CA ASN A 59 -8.74 2.50 -8.54
C ASN A 59 -8.72 4.00 -8.87
N CYS A 60 -8.58 4.32 -10.16
CA CYS A 60 -8.57 5.70 -10.66
C CYS A 60 -9.88 6.49 -10.45
N LYS A 61 -10.97 5.83 -10.04
CA LYS A 61 -12.24 6.47 -9.63
C LYS A 61 -12.29 6.74 -8.12
N GLY A 62 -11.23 6.40 -7.38
CA GLY A 62 -11.17 6.51 -5.93
C GLY A 62 -11.92 5.41 -5.16
N LYS A 63 -12.44 4.39 -5.85
CA LYS A 63 -13.03 3.21 -5.18
C LYS A 63 -11.91 2.40 -4.53
N VAL A 64 -12.08 2.08 -3.24
CA VAL A 64 -11.14 1.29 -2.45
C VAL A 64 -11.72 -0.09 -2.18
N VAL A 65 -10.91 -1.13 -2.30
CA VAL A 65 -11.21 -2.50 -1.86
C VAL A 65 -10.11 -3.00 -0.94
N THR A 66 -10.46 -3.83 0.05
CA THR A 66 -9.48 -4.49 0.94
C THR A 66 -9.33 -5.94 0.52
N ILE A 67 -8.09 -6.37 0.31
CA ILE A 67 -7.73 -7.73 -0.11
C ILE A 67 -6.80 -8.31 0.96
N ASP A 68 -7.25 -9.37 1.61
CA ASP A 68 -6.43 -10.15 2.53
C ASP A 68 -5.75 -11.27 1.74
N LEU A 69 -4.43 -11.17 1.51
CA LEU A 69 -3.69 -12.19 0.77
C LEU A 69 -3.42 -13.45 1.61
N SER A 70 -3.57 -13.39 2.93
CA SER A 70 -3.42 -14.57 3.80
C SER A 70 -4.57 -15.55 3.66
N LYS A 71 -5.74 -15.07 3.23
CA LYS A 71 -6.92 -15.89 2.95
C LYS A 71 -6.85 -16.39 1.51
N LYS A 72 -6.59 -17.68 1.34
CA LYS A 72 -6.83 -18.37 0.07
C LYS A 72 -8.32 -18.26 -0.26
N LYS A 73 -8.64 -17.84 -1.49
CA LYS A 73 -9.99 -17.96 -2.04
C LYS A 73 -10.34 -19.42 -2.29
#